data_AF-A0A2Z6SA18-F1
#
_entry.id   AF-A0A2Z6SA18-F1
#
_cell.length_a   1.000
_cell.length_b   1.000
_cell.length_c   1.000
_cell.angle_alpha   90.00
_cell.angle_beta   90.00
_cell.angle_gamma   90.00
#
_symmetry.space_group_name_H-M   'P 1'
#
loop_
_entity.id
_entity.type
_entity.pdbx_description
1 polymer ?
#
loop_
_entity_poly.entity_id
_entity_poly.type
_entity_poly.pdbx_seq_one_letter_code
_entity_poly.pdbx_strand_id
1 'polypeptide(L)'
;MVRVVQALTFLVAFIGTHIKCSDDTIRQLLLFLNEKMNFIIEEDGLDLIVKSDQVEEIKIELERILEENRHATGVTSKTTSKD
;
A
#
# COMPACT_ATOMS: atom_id res chain seq x y z
N MET A 1 -28.65 -17.26 -28.59
CA MET A 1 -28.15 -16.15 -27.76
C MET A 1 -27.28 -16.65 -26.60
N VAL A 2 -26.14 -17.32 -26.84
CA VAL A 2 -25.20 -17.72 -25.75
C VAL A 2 -23.73 -17.77 -26.25
N ARG A 3 -23.33 -16.88 -27.15
CA ARG A 3 -21.95 -16.84 -27.68
C ARG A 3 -21.33 -15.44 -27.80
N VAL A 4 -21.93 -14.43 -27.19
CA VAL A 4 -21.40 -13.05 -27.22
C VAL A 4 -20.83 -12.61 -25.86
N VAL A 5 -21.19 -13.30 -24.77
CA VAL A 5 -20.76 -12.92 -23.40
C VAL A 5 -19.33 -13.36 -23.07
N GLN A 6 -18.74 -14.27 -23.86
CA GLN A 6 -17.43 -14.88 -23.54
C GLN A 6 -16.23 -14.17 -24.19
N ALA A 7 -16.47 -13.17 -25.04
CA ALA A 7 -15.41 -12.40 -25.71
C ALA A 7 -15.09 -11.05 -25.02
N LEU A 8 -15.89 -10.64 -24.03
CA LEU A 8 -15.70 -9.36 -23.32
C LEU A 8 -14.70 -9.45 -22.15
N THR A 9 -14.28 -10.67 -21.77
CA THR A 9 -13.57 -10.91 -20.51
C THR A 9 -12.04 -10.88 -20.61
N PHE A 10 -11.45 -10.77 -21.81
CA PHE A 10 -10.01 -11.04 -22.00
C PHE A 10 -9.17 -9.87 -22.52
N LEU A 11 -9.69 -8.64 -22.46
CA LEU A 11 -8.87 -7.45 -22.71
C LEU A 11 -8.98 -6.45 -21.55
N VAL A 12 -8.87 -6.96 -20.32
CA VAL A 12 -8.43 -6.13 -19.19
C VAL A 12 -6.91 -6.13 -19.26
N ALA A 13 -6.34 -5.19 -20.02
CA ALA A 13 -4.92 -4.87 -19.89
C ALA A 13 -4.74 -4.33 -18.46
N PHE A 14 -4.36 -5.22 -17.53
CA PHE A 14 -4.10 -4.83 -16.15
C PHE A 14 -2.82 -3.99 -16.15
N ILE A 15 -2.97 -2.67 -16.19
CA ILE A 15 -1.87 -1.73 -16.01
C ILE A 15 -1.63 -1.69 -14.49
N GLY A 16 -0.81 -2.63 -14.04
CA GLY A 16 -0.31 -2.69 -12.68
C GLY A 16 1.07 -2.05 -12.60
N THR A 17 1.34 -1.35 -11.50
CA THR A 17 2.68 -0.88 -11.17
C THR A 17 3.35 -1.90 -10.26
N HIS A 18 4.55 -2.32 -10.62
CA HIS A 18 5.37 -3.18 -9.79
C HIS A 18 6.08 -2.36 -8.70
N ILE A 19 5.89 -2.78 -7.45
CA ILE A 19 6.56 -2.24 -6.27
C ILE A 19 7.40 -3.35 -5.68
N LYS A 20 8.71 -3.15 -5.64
CA LYS A 20 9.64 -4.02 -4.95
C LYS A 20 9.92 -3.47 -3.55
N CYS A 21 9.48 -4.19 -2.53
CA CYS A 21 9.74 -3.83 -1.14
C CYS A 21 11.22 -4.09 -0.80
N SER A 22 11.82 -3.17 -0.02
CA SER A 22 13.22 -3.34 0.43
C SER A 22 13.35 -4.31 1.60
N ASP A 23 12.30 -4.44 2.41
CA ASP A 23 12.23 -5.30 3.59
C ASP A 23 10.77 -5.69 3.91
N ASP A 24 10.59 -6.68 4.79
CA ASP A 24 9.27 -7.22 5.14
C ASP A 24 8.42 -6.20 5.92
N THR A 25 9.02 -5.22 6.60
CA THR A 25 8.27 -4.19 7.34
C THR A 25 7.51 -3.29 6.38
N ILE A 26 8.15 -2.85 5.30
CA ILE A 26 7.51 -2.03 4.26
C ILE A 26 6.37 -2.81 3.61
N ARG A 27 6.59 -4.10 3.33
CA ARG A 27 5.57 -4.99 2.79
C ARG A 27 4.37 -5.09 3.73
N GLN A 28 4.60 -5.35 5.02
CA GLN A 28 3.53 -5.42 6.02
C GLN A 28 2.74 -4.12 6.12
N LEU A 29 3.43 -2.97 6.04
CA LEU A 29 2.78 -1.66 6.03
C LEU A 29 1.90 -1.46 4.78
N LEU A 30 2.38 -1.86 3.60
CA LEU A 30 1.60 -1.82 2.36
C LEU A 30 0.39 -2.76 2.42
N LEU A 31 0.53 -3.95 3.00
CA LEU A 31 -0.57 -4.89 3.23
C LEU A 31 -1.63 -4.30 4.19
N PHE A 32 -1.19 -3.64 5.26
CA PHE A 32 -2.08 -2.95 6.19
C PHE A 32 -2.86 -1.82 5.52
N LEU A 33 -2.20 -1.02 4.67
CA LEU A 33 -2.85 0.01 3.86
C LEU A 33 -3.85 -0.59 2.86
N ASN A 34 -3.50 -1.74 2.29
CA ASN A 34 -4.36 -2.44 1.35
C ASN A 34 -5.68 -2.91 1.98
N GLU A 35 -5.73 -3.22 3.29
CA GLU A 35 -7.00 -3.55 3.96
C GLU A 35 -8.03 -2.41 3.89
N LYS A 36 -7.58 -1.16 3.79
CA LYS A 36 -8.44 0.02 3.70
C LYS A 36 -8.75 0.44 2.26
N MET A 37 -7.74 0.40 1.40
CA MET A 37 -7.81 0.99 0.05
C MET A 37 -7.98 -0.05 -1.07
N ASN A 38 -7.66 -1.31 -0.81
CA ASN A 38 -7.79 -2.42 -1.76
C ASN A 38 -7.14 -2.13 -3.14
N PHE A 39 -5.84 -1.83 -3.12
CA PHE A 39 -5.04 -1.46 -4.29
C PHE A 39 -4.08 -2.54 -4.77
N ILE A 40 -3.80 -3.57 -3.97
CA ILE A 40 -2.92 -4.68 -4.35
C ILE A 40 -3.70 -5.64 -5.25
N ILE A 41 -3.08 -6.00 -6.37
CA ILE A 41 -3.62 -6.91 -7.38
C ILE A 41 -3.02 -8.30 -7.18
N GLU A 42 -1.69 -8.36 -7.05
CA GLU A 42 -0.93 -9.57 -6.82
C GLU A 42 0.20 -9.33 -5.81
N GLU A 43 0.54 -10.40 -5.09
CA GLU A 43 1.59 -10.44 -4.08
C GLU A 43 2.45 -11.68 -4.30
N ASP A 44 3.77 -11.49 -4.41
CA ASP A 44 4.76 -12.56 -4.45
C ASP A 44 5.99 -12.19 -3.59
N GLY A 45 5.97 -12.62 -2.33
CA GLY A 45 7.02 -12.28 -1.39
C GLY A 45 7.15 -10.76 -1.21
N LEU A 46 8.31 -10.19 -1.56
CA LEU A 46 8.59 -8.75 -1.47
C LEU A 46 8.14 -7.96 -2.72
N ASP A 47 7.67 -8.65 -3.74
CA ASP A 47 7.23 -8.07 -4.99
C ASP A 47 5.70 -7.93 -4.98
N LEU A 48 5.21 -6.71 -5.19
CA LEU A 48 3.79 -6.38 -5.19
C LEU A 48 3.40 -5.77 -6.52
N ILE A 49 2.25 -6.17 -7.06
CA ILE A 49 1.63 -5.52 -8.21
C ILE A 49 0.43 -4.72 -7.69
N VAL A 50 0.45 -3.40 -7.90
CA VAL A 50 -0.59 -2.48 -7.42
C VAL A 50 -1.29 -1.78 -8.57
N LYS A 51 -2.52 -1.31 -8.35
CA LYS A 51 -3.26 -0.52 -9.33
C LYS A 51 -2.53 0.81 -9.61
N SER A 52 -2.22 1.09 -10.88
CA SER A 52 -1.40 2.24 -11.25
C SER A 52 -2.04 3.60 -10.94
N ASP A 53 -3.36 3.69 -10.95
CA ASP A 53 -4.14 4.89 -10.60
C ASP A 53 -4.08 5.22 -9.09
N GLN A 54 -3.73 4.24 -8.25
CA GLN A 54 -3.68 4.36 -6.80
C GLN A 54 -2.27 4.67 -6.28
N VAL A 55 -1.22 4.61 -7.11
CA VAL A 55 0.18 4.75 -6.68
C VAL A 55 0.45 6.08 -5.97
N GLU A 56 -0.14 7.17 -6.46
CA GLU A 56 0.05 8.49 -5.86
C GLU A 56 -0.63 8.63 -4.50
N GLU A 57 -1.85 8.08 -4.38
CA GLU A 57 -2.59 8.03 -3.12
C GLU A 57 -1.88 7.16 -2.06
N ILE A 58 -1.36 6.00 -2.48
CA ILE A 58 -0.56 5.12 -1.63
C ILE A 58 0.66 5.86 -1.08
N LYS A 59 1.38 6.63 -1.90
CA LYS A 59 2.54 7.42 -1.46
C LYS A 59 2.17 8.47 -0.41
N ILE A 60 1.10 9.23 -0.65
CA ILE A 60 0.64 10.28 0.27
C ILE A 60 0.28 9.67 1.63
N GLU A 61 -0.47 8.55 1.64
CA GLU A 61 -0.88 7.92 2.88
C GLU A 61 0.30 7.26 3.63
N LEU A 62 1.26 6.69 2.90
CA LEU A 62 2.52 6.19 3.48
C LEU A 62 3.30 7.30 4.17
N GLU A 63 3.50 8.44 3.51
CA GLU A 63 4.20 9.59 4.08
C GLU A 63 3.49 10.12 5.33
N ARG A 64 2.15 10.16 5.28
CA ARG A 64 1.32 10.55 6.42
C ARG A 64 1.51 9.61 7.61
N ILE A 65 1.42 8.30 7.42
CA ILE A 65 1.61 7.31 8.50
C ILE A 65 3.02 7.41 9.09
N LEU A 66 4.03 7.62 8.24
CA LEU A 66 5.41 7.80 8.71
C LEU A 66 5.58 9.09 9.53
N GLU A 67 4.90 10.18 9.15
CA GLU A 67 4.91 11.43 9.90
C GLU A 67 4.18 11.30 11.25
N GLU A 68 2.99 10.68 11.26
CA GLU A 68 2.25 10.41 12.49
C GLU A 68 3.09 9.58 13.49
N ASN A 69 3.82 8.59 12.99
CA ASN A 69 4.74 7.79 13.81
C ASN A 69 5.96 8.57 14.32
N ARG A 70 6.51 9.50 13.53
CA ARG A 70 7.58 10.40 13.98
C ARG A 70 7.12 11.29 15.14
N HIS A 71 5.92 11.84 15.04
CA HIS A 71 5.37 12.67 16.11
C HIS A 71 5.04 11.85 17.37
N ALA A 72 4.52 10.63 17.23
CA ALA A 72 4.21 9.76 18.36
C ALA A 72 5.46 9.38 19.19
N THR A 73 6.61 9.21 18.52
CA THR A 73 7.90 8.90 19.18
C THR A 73 8.62 10.14 19.71
N GLY A 74 8.27 11.34 19.24
CA GLY A 74 8.84 12.61 19.72
C GLY A 74 8.27 13.11 21.05
N VAL A 75 7.12 12.61 21.50
CA VAL A 75 6.41 13.15 22.70
C VAL A 75 6.85 12.49 24.01
N THR A 76 7.63 11.40 23.99
CA THR A 76 7.99 10.64 25.21
C THR A 76 9.28 11.09 25.90
N SER A 77 9.98 12.12 25.43
CA SER A 77 11.22 12.60 26.06
C SER A 77 11.06 13.82 26.99
N LYS A 78 9.84 14.14 27.44
CA LYS A 78 9.61 15.16 28.49
C LYS A 78 8.57 14.70 29.52
N THR A 79 8.91 13.69 30.32
CA THR A 79 8.24 13.49 31.63
C THR A 79 9.29 13.35 32.74
N THR A 80 9.56 14.52 33.33
CA THR A 80 9.94 14.78 34.74
C THR A 80 11.20 14.14 35.31
N SER A 81 12.32 14.86 35.13
CA SER A 81 13.18 15.17 36.29
C SER A 81 12.47 16.28 37.08
N LYS A 82 12.07 15.99 38.32
CA LYS A 82 11.72 17.01 39.31
C LYS A 82 12.02 16.42 40.69
N ASP A 83 13.01 17.05 41.32
CA ASP A 83 13.48 17.01 42.72
C ASP A 83 13.09 15.82 43.62
#